data_AF-A0A7J8BJF3-F1
#
_entry.id   AF-A0A7J8BJF3-F1
#
_cell.length_a   1.000
_cell.length_b   1.000
_cell.length_c   1.000
_cell.angle_alpha   90.00
_cell.angle_beta   90.00
_cell.angle_gamma   90.00
#
_symmetry.space_group_name_H-M   'P 1'
#
loop_
_entity.id
_entity.type
_entity.pdbx_description
1 polymer ?
#
loop_
_entity_poly.entity_id
_entity_poly.type
_entity_poly.pdbx_seq_one_letter_code
_entity_poly.pdbx_strand_id
1 'polypeptide(L)'
;MALYSMRKAHRCWRFIRALHKAPDAAPAPQKDAVKRIFSGIQPTGIPHLGNYLGAIESWVRLQDKHDSVLYSIADLHSVTVPQDPAVLRQSTLDMTAALLACGINPEKSILFQQSQVSEHTQLGWILTCMVRLPRLQHLHQWKAKAAKQKHDGTVGLLTYPVLQAADILLYKTCL
;
A
#
# COMPACT_ATOMS: atom_id res chain seq x y z
N MET A 1 38.98 -9.27 -40.09
CA MET A 1 37.64 -9.79 -39.71
C MET A 1 37.04 -9.12 -38.45
N ALA A 2 37.79 -8.35 -37.64
CA ALA A 2 37.26 -7.68 -36.44
C ALA A 2 36.57 -6.31 -36.70
N LEU A 3 36.91 -5.61 -37.79
CA LEU A 3 36.38 -4.27 -38.08
C LEU A 3 34.93 -4.26 -38.59
N TYR A 4 34.41 -5.39 -39.09
CA TYR A 4 33.03 -5.49 -39.61
C TYR A 4 32.01 -5.67 -38.47
N SER A 5 32.42 -6.29 -37.34
CA SER A 5 31.57 -6.54 -36.18
C SER A 5 31.27 -5.25 -35.37
N MET A 6 32.24 -4.34 -35.25
CA MET A 6 32.07 -3.08 -34.53
C MET A 6 31.09 -2.10 -35.21
N ARG A 7 30.96 -2.14 -36.54
CA ARG A 7 30.03 -1.26 -37.28
C ARG A 7 28.56 -1.65 -37.10
N LYS A 8 28.25 -2.93 -36.86
CA LYS A 8 26.88 -3.40 -36.56
C LYS A 8 26.45 -3.02 -35.14
N ALA A 9 27.36 -3.07 -34.17
CA ALA A 9 27.09 -2.66 -32.79
C ALA A 9 26.74 -1.17 -32.67
N HIS A 10 27.49 -0.29 -33.36
CA HIS A 10 27.19 1.15 -33.39
C HIS A 10 25.86 1.50 -34.08
N ARG A 11 25.43 0.74 -35.10
CA ARG A 11 24.14 0.93 -35.76
C ARG A 11 22.96 0.49 -34.88
N CYS A 12 23.10 -0.62 -34.15
CA CYS A 12 22.09 -1.04 -33.16
C CYS A 12 21.97 -0.03 -32.01
N TRP A 13 23.09 0.53 -31.55
CA TRP A 13 23.08 1.54 -30.48
C TRP A 13 22.42 2.85 -30.88
N ARG A 14 22.59 3.29 -32.14
CA ARG A 14 21.88 4.47 -32.68
C ARG A 14 20.38 4.23 -32.85
N PHE A 15 19.97 3.01 -33.21
CA PHE A 15 18.54 2.62 -33.25
C PHE A 15 17.91 2.57 -31.86
N ILE A 16 18.59 2.00 -30.86
CA ILE A 16 18.10 1.94 -29.47
C ILE A 16 18.00 3.35 -28.85
N ARG A 17 18.96 4.25 -29.13
CA ARG A 17 18.89 5.65 -28.69
C ARG A 17 17.79 6.46 -29.40
N ALA A 18 17.48 6.14 -30.66
CA ALA A 18 16.39 6.79 -31.39
C ALA A 18 15.01 6.38 -30.84
N LEU A 19 14.87 5.15 -30.34
CA LEU A 19 13.66 4.68 -29.65
C LEU A 19 13.52 5.24 -28.21
N HIS A 20 14.62 5.66 -27.58
CA HIS A 20 14.66 6.23 -26.23
C HIS A 20 14.72 7.76 -26.18
N LYS A 21 14.61 8.46 -27.32
CA LYS A 21 14.34 9.90 -27.30
C LYS A 21 12.86 10.09 -26.96
N ALA A 22 12.54 9.89 -25.67
CA ALA A 22 11.35 10.47 -25.10
C ALA A 22 11.43 11.99 -25.37
N PRO A 23 10.37 12.66 -25.85
CA PRO A 23 10.33 14.11 -25.83
C PRO A 23 10.65 14.55 -24.40
N ASP A 24 11.47 15.60 -24.25
CA ASP A 24 11.76 16.20 -22.94
C ASP A 24 10.43 16.30 -22.20
N ALA A 25 10.33 15.53 -21.10
CA ALA A 25 9.07 15.40 -20.39
C ALA A 25 8.67 16.82 -19.98
N ALA A 26 7.61 17.34 -20.61
CA ALA A 26 7.02 18.60 -20.22
C ALA A 26 6.84 18.54 -18.71
N PRO A 27 7.19 19.60 -17.95
CA PRO A 27 6.99 19.61 -16.52
C PRO A 27 5.55 19.16 -16.27
N ALA A 28 5.40 18.05 -15.56
CA ALA A 28 4.10 17.44 -15.33
C ALA A 28 3.19 18.57 -14.81
N PRO A 29 1.99 18.77 -15.40
CA PRO A 29 1.13 19.85 -14.96
C PRO A 29 0.94 19.67 -13.46
N GLN A 30 1.43 20.66 -12.69
CA GLN A 30 1.26 20.71 -11.25
C GLN A 30 -0.19 21.10 -11.01
N LYS A 31 -1.07 20.13 -11.30
CA LYS A 31 -2.48 20.16 -10.98
C LYS A 31 -2.51 20.25 -9.47
N ASP A 32 -3.17 21.27 -8.92
CA ASP A 32 -3.43 21.39 -7.49
C ASP A 32 -3.82 20.01 -6.97
N ALA A 33 -2.87 19.33 -6.32
CA ALA A 33 -3.01 17.92 -6.06
C ALA A 33 -4.11 17.81 -5.02
N VAL A 34 -5.30 17.36 -5.46
CA VAL A 34 -6.44 17.12 -4.57
C VAL A 34 -5.90 16.39 -3.35
N LYS A 35 -5.98 17.06 -2.18
CA LYS A 35 -5.38 16.54 -0.97
C LYS A 35 -6.16 15.30 -0.56
N ARG A 36 -5.60 14.14 -0.85
CA ARG A 36 -6.22 12.85 -0.58
C ARG A 36 -5.61 12.21 0.64
N ILE A 37 -6.48 11.78 1.53
CA ILE A 37 -6.12 11.10 2.77
C ILE A 37 -6.35 9.61 2.60
N PHE A 38 -5.40 8.78 3.03
CA PHE A 38 -5.59 7.35 3.13
C PHE A 38 -5.31 6.84 4.54
N SER A 39 -6.20 6.00 5.05
CA SER A 39 -5.96 5.31 6.31
C SER A 39 -6.43 3.86 6.25
N GLY A 40 -5.63 2.96 6.81
CA GLY A 40 -5.91 1.53 6.85
C GLY A 40 -6.03 1.02 8.28
N ILE A 41 -6.98 0.12 8.53
CA ILE A 41 -7.14 -0.60 9.80
C ILE A 41 -7.23 -2.09 9.55
N GLN A 42 -6.48 -2.88 10.32
CA GLN A 42 -6.55 -4.34 10.23
C GLN A 42 -7.83 -4.82 10.94
N PRO A 43 -8.59 -5.77 10.34
CA PRO A 43 -9.71 -6.41 11.01
C PRO A 43 -9.20 -7.41 12.07
N THR A 44 -8.84 -6.91 13.26
CA THR A 44 -8.35 -7.74 14.39
C THR A 44 -9.41 -7.97 15.46
N GLY A 45 -10.69 -8.06 15.06
CA GLY A 45 -11.84 -8.15 15.95
C GLY A 45 -12.52 -6.79 16.19
N ILE A 46 -13.33 -6.71 17.25
CA ILE A 46 -14.13 -5.53 17.58
C ILE A 46 -13.22 -4.36 17.97
N PRO A 47 -13.37 -3.16 17.36
CA PRO A 47 -12.60 -1.98 17.74
C PRO A 47 -12.74 -1.66 19.23
N HIS A 48 -11.62 -1.44 19.90
CA HIS A 48 -11.61 -1.02 21.30
C HIS A 48 -11.38 0.49 21.42
N LEU A 49 -11.54 1.03 22.63
CA LEU A 49 -11.39 2.46 22.91
C LEU A 49 -10.08 3.08 22.39
N GLY A 50 -8.98 2.33 22.46
CA GLY A 50 -7.70 2.75 21.88
C GLY A 50 -7.73 2.98 20.36
N ASN A 51 -8.48 2.18 19.59
CA ASN A 51 -8.65 2.43 18.15
C ASN A 51 -9.50 3.68 17.92
N TYR A 52 -10.54 3.85 18.74
CA TYR A 52 -11.45 4.98 18.62
C TYR A 52 -10.73 6.31 18.84
N LEU A 53 -10.09 6.47 20.00
CA LEU A 53 -9.36 7.70 20.36
C LEU A 53 -8.08 7.88 19.54
N GLY A 54 -7.45 6.78 19.11
CA GLY A 54 -6.20 6.83 18.36
C GLY A 54 -6.37 7.20 16.89
N ALA A 55 -7.48 6.81 16.25
CA ALA A 55 -7.66 6.97 14.81
C ALA A 55 -9.10 7.33 14.42
N ILE A 56 -10.10 6.55 14.85
CA ILE A 56 -11.47 6.63 14.28
C ILE A 56 -12.12 8.00 14.55
N GLU A 57 -11.95 8.58 15.74
CA GLU A 57 -12.46 9.93 16.03
C GLU A 57 -11.86 10.98 15.07
N SER A 58 -10.56 10.86 14.78
CA SER A 58 -9.90 11.74 13.82
C SER A 58 -10.41 11.51 12.41
N TRP A 59 -10.66 10.25 12.03
CA TRP A 59 -11.24 9.89 10.73
C TRP A 59 -12.60 10.55 10.52
N VAL A 60 -13.51 10.43 11.49
CA VAL A 60 -14.84 11.04 11.43
C VAL A 60 -14.74 12.55 11.21
N ARG A 61 -13.77 13.22 11.82
CA ARG A 61 -13.52 14.66 11.62
C ARG A 61 -12.87 14.99 10.28
N LEU A 62 -12.02 14.09 9.75
CA LEU A 62 -11.29 14.32 8.49
C LEU A 62 -12.19 14.24 7.27
N GLN A 63 -13.20 13.37 7.27
CA GLN A 63 -14.15 13.23 6.17
C GLN A 63 -14.96 14.53 5.91
N ASP A 64 -15.13 15.37 6.93
CA ASP A 64 -15.82 16.66 6.81
C ASP A 64 -14.89 17.80 6.38
N LYS A 65 -13.58 17.61 6.50
CA LYS A 65 -12.56 18.65 6.23
C LYS A 65 -11.88 18.51 4.87
N HIS A 66 -11.96 17.34 4.25
CA HIS A 66 -11.26 17.03 3.00
C HIS A 66 -12.21 16.38 2.01
N ASP A 67 -12.09 16.78 0.75
CA ASP A 67 -12.98 16.31 -0.32
C ASP A 67 -12.71 14.85 -0.75
N SER A 68 -11.56 14.28 -0.36
CA SER A 68 -11.18 12.92 -0.76
C SER A 68 -10.49 12.17 0.37
N VAL A 69 -11.26 11.31 1.03
CA VAL A 69 -10.77 10.47 2.13
C VAL A 69 -11.09 9.00 1.86
N LEU A 70 -10.10 8.14 2.06
CA LEU A 70 -10.20 6.71 1.85
C LEU A 70 -9.86 5.96 3.13
N TYR A 71 -10.74 5.05 3.51
CA TYR A 71 -10.58 4.13 4.63
C TYR A 71 -10.56 2.71 4.11
N SER A 72 -9.48 1.99 4.40
CA SER A 72 -9.28 0.62 3.95
C SER A 72 -9.32 -0.34 5.13
N ILE A 73 -10.14 -1.40 5.01
CA ILE A 73 -10.07 -2.55 5.90
C ILE A 73 -8.99 -3.48 5.35
N ALA A 74 -7.83 -3.46 6.00
CA ALA A 74 -6.56 -4.02 5.56
C ALA A 74 -6.44 -5.53 5.83
N ASP A 75 -7.33 -6.32 5.22
CA ASP A 75 -7.41 -7.76 5.43
C ASP A 75 -6.21 -8.55 4.85
N LEU A 76 -5.55 -8.08 3.79
CA LEU A 76 -4.31 -8.68 3.30
C LEU A 76 -3.16 -8.53 4.30
N HIS A 77 -3.15 -7.45 5.10
CA HIS A 77 -2.17 -7.30 6.18
C HIS A 77 -2.44 -8.23 7.35
N SER A 78 -3.70 -8.59 7.61
CA SER A 78 -4.06 -9.52 8.70
C SER A 78 -3.53 -10.93 8.46
N VAL A 79 -3.46 -11.40 7.22
CA VAL A 79 -2.99 -12.76 6.88
C VAL A 79 -1.47 -12.93 6.91
N THR A 80 -0.72 -11.87 7.26
CA THR A 80 0.73 -11.96 7.50
C THR A 80 1.08 -12.81 8.73
N VAL A 81 0.09 -13.02 9.61
CA VAL A 81 0.11 -14.00 10.70
C VAL A 81 -1.03 -15.01 10.49
N PRO A 82 -0.95 -16.23 11.05
CA PRO A 82 -2.03 -17.21 10.93
C PRO A 82 -3.38 -16.66 11.42
N GLN A 83 -4.44 -16.87 10.63
CA GLN A 83 -5.81 -16.45 10.93
C GLN A 83 -6.75 -17.63 10.81
N ASP A 84 -7.81 -17.65 11.63
CA ASP A 84 -8.97 -18.49 11.35
C ASP A 84 -9.82 -17.82 10.25
N PRO A 85 -10.13 -18.52 9.13
CA PRO A 85 -10.87 -17.92 8.02
C PRO A 85 -12.27 -17.42 8.38
N ALA A 86 -12.99 -18.12 9.26
CA ALA A 86 -14.32 -17.72 9.67
C ALA A 86 -14.26 -16.47 10.57
N VAL A 87 -13.29 -16.45 11.50
CA VAL A 87 -13.05 -15.29 12.38
C VAL A 87 -12.63 -14.07 11.59
N LEU A 88 -11.73 -14.20 10.61
CA LEU A 88 -11.29 -13.06 9.79
C LEU A 88 -12.44 -12.48 8.98
N ARG A 89 -13.28 -13.34 8.36
CA ARG A 89 -14.46 -12.89 7.64
C ARG A 89 -15.42 -12.13 8.54
N GLN A 90 -15.71 -12.66 9.72
CA GLN A 90 -16.59 -11.99 10.68
C GLN A 90 -15.97 -10.67 11.16
N SER A 91 -14.68 -10.66 11.47
CA SER A 91 -13.96 -9.47 11.94
C SER A 91 -13.96 -8.34 10.90
N THR A 92 -13.86 -8.65 9.61
CA THR A 92 -13.99 -7.65 8.54
C THR A 92 -15.38 -7.02 8.53
N LEU A 93 -16.44 -7.81 8.69
CA LEU A 93 -17.82 -7.31 8.76
C LEU A 93 -18.05 -6.49 10.03
N ASP A 94 -17.61 -6.98 11.18
CA ASP A 94 -17.75 -6.29 12.47
C ASP A 94 -16.99 -4.95 12.48
N MET A 95 -15.78 -4.92 11.93
CA MET A 95 -15.00 -3.69 11.75
C MET A 95 -15.74 -2.71 10.85
N THR A 96 -16.31 -3.18 9.73
CA THR A 96 -17.10 -2.34 8.82
C THR A 96 -18.30 -1.73 9.57
N ALA A 97 -19.08 -2.55 10.26
CA ALA A 97 -20.25 -2.12 11.00
C ALA A 97 -19.88 -1.12 12.11
N ALA A 98 -18.80 -1.37 12.84
CA ALA A 98 -18.31 -0.48 13.89
C ALA A 98 -17.86 0.88 13.33
N LEU A 99 -17.13 0.91 12.21
CA LEU A 99 -16.72 2.17 11.57
C LEU A 99 -17.91 3.00 11.12
N LEU A 100 -18.93 2.37 10.52
CA LEU A 100 -20.17 3.03 10.14
C LEU A 100 -20.92 3.56 11.37
N ALA A 101 -21.03 2.76 12.42
CA ALA A 101 -21.67 3.15 13.67
C ALA A 101 -20.95 4.30 14.39
N CYS A 102 -19.61 4.37 14.29
CA CYS A 102 -18.81 5.47 14.82
C CYS A 102 -18.95 6.78 14.01
N GLY A 103 -19.59 6.75 12.83
CA GLY A 103 -19.89 7.94 12.04
C GLY A 103 -19.09 8.10 10.74
N ILE A 104 -18.36 7.06 10.30
CA ILE A 104 -17.80 7.05 8.94
C ILE A 104 -18.97 6.96 7.95
N ASN A 105 -19.06 7.94 7.05
CA ASN A 105 -20.13 8.03 6.07
C ASN A 105 -19.61 7.68 4.66
N PRO A 106 -20.12 6.60 4.02
CA PRO A 106 -19.74 6.20 2.66
C PRO A 106 -20.07 7.24 1.58
N GLU A 107 -21.01 8.16 1.84
CA GLU A 107 -21.34 9.25 0.92
C GLU A 107 -20.30 10.38 0.95
N LYS A 108 -19.49 10.46 2.02
CA LYS A 108 -18.43 11.46 2.20
C LYS A 108 -17.02 10.89 2.01
N SER A 109 -16.86 9.59 2.19
CA SER A 109 -15.57 8.91 2.20
C SER A 109 -15.67 7.53 1.57
N ILE A 110 -14.57 7.06 1.00
CA ILE A 110 -14.53 5.72 0.39
C ILE A 110 -14.12 4.72 1.45
N LEU A 111 -15.05 3.91 1.94
CA LEU A 111 -14.79 2.77 2.81
C LEU A 111 -14.75 1.48 1.97
N PHE A 112 -13.66 0.74 1.99
CA PHE A 112 -13.52 -0.48 1.18
C PHE A 112 -12.64 -1.55 1.84
N GLN A 113 -12.77 -2.79 1.37
CA GLN A 113 -11.93 -3.92 1.77
C GLN A 113 -10.72 -4.03 0.85
N GLN A 114 -9.52 -4.10 1.42
CA GLN A 114 -8.25 -4.07 0.67
C GLN A 114 -8.16 -5.18 -0.38
N SER A 115 -8.50 -6.43 -0.02
CA SER A 115 -8.44 -7.57 -0.94
C SER A 115 -9.37 -7.48 -2.15
N GLN A 116 -10.38 -6.60 -2.13
CA GLN A 116 -11.29 -6.40 -3.26
C GLN A 116 -10.70 -5.49 -4.35
N VAL A 117 -9.56 -4.86 -4.10
CA VAL A 117 -8.86 -3.99 -5.06
C VAL A 117 -7.53 -4.63 -5.43
N SER A 118 -7.51 -5.33 -6.55
CA SER A 118 -6.38 -6.16 -7.00
C SER A 118 -5.07 -5.37 -7.17
N GLU A 119 -5.18 -4.09 -7.49
CA GLU A 119 -4.11 -3.15 -7.80
C GLU A 119 -3.15 -2.96 -6.63
N HIS A 120 -3.60 -3.15 -5.38
CA HIS A 120 -2.75 -3.13 -4.19
C HIS A 120 -1.63 -4.17 -4.30
N THR A 121 -1.99 -5.41 -4.66
CA THR A 121 -1.02 -6.51 -4.78
C THR A 121 -0.14 -6.36 -6.03
N GLN A 122 -0.70 -5.88 -7.14
CA GLN A 122 0.04 -5.63 -8.37
C GLN A 122 1.11 -4.56 -8.18
N LEU A 123 0.74 -3.43 -7.57
CA LEU A 123 1.69 -2.37 -7.25
C LEU A 123 2.67 -2.83 -6.17
N GLY A 124 2.22 -3.58 -5.17
CA GLY A 124 3.08 -4.18 -4.14
C GLY A 124 4.18 -5.06 -4.74
N TRP A 125 3.85 -5.85 -5.75
CA TRP A 125 4.84 -6.65 -6.49
C TRP A 125 5.88 -5.78 -7.20
N ILE A 126 5.43 -4.77 -7.95
CA ILE A 126 6.32 -3.82 -8.65
C ILE A 126 7.26 -3.11 -7.67
N LEU A 127 6.74 -2.63 -6.54
CA LEU A 127 7.53 -1.94 -5.52
C LEU A 127 8.52 -2.87 -4.84
N THR A 128 8.18 -4.14 -4.67
CA THR A 128 9.08 -5.14 -4.09
C THR A 128 10.38 -5.27 -4.91
N CYS A 129 10.30 -5.19 -6.23
CA CYS A 129 11.46 -5.19 -7.12
C CYS A 129 12.39 -3.98 -6.95
N MET A 130 11.93 -2.92 -6.26
CA MET A 130 12.70 -1.69 -6.01
C MET A 130 13.28 -1.62 -4.59
N VAL A 131 12.94 -2.57 -3.72
CA VAL A 131 13.36 -2.59 -2.31
C VAL A 131 14.43 -3.65 -2.09
N ARG A 132 15.54 -3.26 -1.44
CA ARG A 132 16.62 -4.19 -1.09
C ARG A 132 16.27 -5.02 0.14
N LEU A 133 16.52 -6.33 0.10
CA LEU A 133 16.21 -7.25 1.21
C LEU A 133 16.74 -6.80 2.59
N PRO A 134 18.01 -6.33 2.75
CA PRO A 134 18.50 -5.87 4.05
C PRO A 134 17.72 -4.68 4.61
N ARG A 135 17.13 -3.85 3.74
CA ARG A 135 16.29 -2.71 4.18
C ARG A 135 15.09 -3.21 4.97
N LEU A 136 14.46 -4.30 4.54
CA LEU A 136 13.32 -4.91 5.22
C LEU A 136 13.75 -5.61 6.51
N GLN A 137 14.85 -6.35 6.49
CA GLN A 137 15.37 -7.06 7.67
C GLN A 137 15.82 -6.12 8.80
N HIS A 138 16.18 -4.87 8.47
CA HIS A 138 16.57 -3.88 9.46
C HIS A 138 15.40 -3.15 10.13
N LEU A 139 14.16 -3.33 9.64
CA LEU A 139 12.99 -2.69 10.24
C LEU A 139 12.78 -3.21 11.67
N HIS A 140 12.56 -2.28 12.60
CA HIS A 140 12.36 -2.60 14.01
C HIS A 140 11.18 -3.55 14.22
N GLN A 141 10.08 -3.34 13.48
CA GLN A 141 8.89 -4.20 13.52
C GLN A 141 9.21 -5.65 13.14
N TRP A 142 10.04 -5.86 12.11
CA TRP A 142 10.52 -7.18 11.74
C TRP A 142 11.37 -7.77 12.87
N LYS A 143 12.37 -7.03 13.38
CA LYS A 143 13.24 -7.53 14.46
C LYS A 143 12.45 -7.92 15.71
N ALA A 144 11.50 -7.10 16.13
CA ALA A 144 10.68 -7.35 17.31
C ALA A 144 9.80 -8.60 17.13
N LYS A 145 9.15 -8.75 15.97
CA LYS A 145 8.27 -9.91 15.69
C LYS A 145 9.06 -11.19 15.41
N ALA A 146 10.16 -11.12 14.64
CA ALA A 146 11.03 -12.24 14.35
C ALA A 146 11.74 -12.78 15.61
N ALA A 147 12.13 -11.91 16.54
CA ALA A 147 12.66 -12.32 17.84
C ALA A 147 11.62 -13.10 18.67
N LYS A 148 10.35 -12.66 18.62
CA LYS A 148 9.24 -13.36 19.30
C LYS A 148 8.88 -14.69 18.62
N GLN A 149 9.10 -14.80 17.30
CA GLN A 149 8.75 -15.95 16.48
C GLN A 149 9.92 -16.91 16.19
N LYS A 150 11.11 -16.73 16.80
CA LYS A 150 12.27 -17.66 16.67
C LYS A 150 12.57 -18.15 15.24
N HIS A 151 12.50 -17.26 14.24
CA HIS A 151 12.64 -17.55 12.80
C HIS A 151 11.40 -18.05 12.04
N ASP A 152 10.24 -18.19 12.68
CA ASP A 152 8.97 -18.61 12.05
C ASP A 152 8.19 -17.45 11.38
N GLY A 153 8.84 -16.30 11.15
CA GLY A 153 8.21 -15.16 10.49
C GLY A 153 7.95 -15.44 9.01
N THR A 154 6.72 -15.26 8.56
CA THR A 154 6.37 -15.42 7.14
C THR A 154 7.07 -14.36 6.28
N VAL A 155 7.28 -14.66 4.99
CA VAL A 155 7.77 -13.65 4.03
C VAL A 155 6.80 -12.47 3.96
N GLY A 156 5.49 -12.72 4.06
CA GLY A 156 4.48 -11.67 4.13
C GLY A 156 4.71 -10.70 5.30
N LEU A 157 5.12 -11.20 6.47
CA LEU A 157 5.45 -10.36 7.61
C LEU A 157 6.73 -9.54 7.42
N LEU A 158 7.66 -9.98 6.56
CA LEU A 158 8.83 -9.20 6.17
C LEU A 158 8.47 -8.11 5.15
N THR A 159 7.58 -8.44 4.20
CA THR A 159 7.29 -7.60 3.04
C THR A 159 6.05 -6.73 3.18
N TYR A 160 5.24 -6.88 4.24
CA TYR A 160 4.04 -6.06 4.46
C TYR A 160 4.30 -4.54 4.38
N PRO A 161 5.47 -3.97 4.78
CA PRO A 161 5.71 -2.54 4.64
C PRO A 161 5.75 -2.08 3.17
N VAL A 162 6.10 -2.98 2.24
CA VAL A 162 6.05 -2.71 0.79
C VAL A 162 4.61 -2.71 0.29
N LEU A 163 3.78 -3.64 0.77
CA LEU A 163 2.34 -3.62 0.49
C LEU A 163 1.69 -2.36 1.07
N GLN A 164 2.07 -1.95 2.28
CA GLN A 164 1.61 -0.72 2.90
C GLN A 164 1.99 0.52 2.07
N ALA A 165 3.20 0.54 1.48
CA ALA A 165 3.58 1.59 0.55
C ALA A 165 2.72 1.58 -0.72
N ALA A 166 2.39 0.39 -1.25
CA ALA A 166 1.47 0.27 -2.39
C ALA A 166 0.08 0.80 -2.06
N ASP A 167 -0.45 0.48 -0.88
CA ASP A 167 -1.77 0.94 -0.43
C ASP A 167 -1.89 2.47 -0.44
N ILE A 168 -0.83 3.17 -0.03
CA ILE A 168 -0.76 4.64 0.01
C ILE A 168 -0.55 5.21 -1.40
N LEU A 169 0.44 4.69 -2.14
CA LEU A 169 0.86 5.25 -3.43
C LEU A 169 -0.17 5.04 -4.54
N LEU A 170 -0.97 3.96 -4.49
CA LEU A 170 -1.99 3.65 -5.48
C LEU A 170 -2.96 4.83 -5.67
N TYR A 171 -3.30 5.51 -4.58
CA TYR A 171 -4.24 6.62 -4.58
C TYR A 171 -3.59 7.99 -4.69
N LYS A 172 -2.26 8.09 -4.83
CA LYS A 172 -1.51 9.36 -4.86
C LYS A 172 -1.83 10.25 -3.64
N THR A 173 -1.88 9.65 -2.46
CA THR A 173 -2.23 10.37 -1.25
C THR A 173 -1.11 11.30 -0.79
N CYS A 174 -1.50 12.35 -0.09
CA CYS A 174 -0.57 13.32 0.48
C CYS A 174 -0.57 13.30 2.02
N LEU A 175 -1.51 12.56 2.62
CA LEU A 175 -1.65 12.38 4.07
C LEU A 175 -2.13 10.96 4.40
#